data_AF-A0AA36DDP1-F1
#
_entry.id   AF-A0AA36DDP1-F1
#
_cell.length_a   1.000
_cell.length_b   1.000
_cell.length_c   1.000
_cell.angle_alpha   90.00
_cell.angle_beta   90.00
_cell.angle_gamma   90.00
#
_symmetry.space_group_name_H-M   'P 1'
#
loop_
_entity.id
_entity.type
_entity.pdbx_description
1 polymer ?
#
loop_
_entity_poly.entity_id
_entity_poly.type
_entity_poly.pdbx_seq_one_letter_code
_entity_poly.pdbx_strand_id
1 'polypeptide(L)'
;MVRRLPIFVFLIALVHGRRLDDVLWSSTNPIFEISSNAHVITAQVGDRLKIQCSAPTNAEDYEYSIIYAVSSEEYQHCYLGANPHRVGACDSPTTQQSLSIVFRQFSPTPGGLEFQPGQTYYFITTSNGRSDGIDRRRGGLCETNKMKLKFDILPEGDHIIRPNPKFAARTYEDTTPVMYIIHTDDSSELDEDSATSSAFLLAVTSVFLMHLL
;
A
#
# COMPACT_ATOMS: atom_id res chain seq x y z
N MET A 1 -50.89 10.53 -23.24
CA MET A 1 -49.62 11.25 -23.50
C MET A 1 -48.59 10.73 -22.51
N VAL A 2 -47.73 9.80 -22.92
CA VAL A 2 -46.77 9.12 -22.03
C VAL A 2 -45.54 10.01 -21.89
N ARG A 3 -45.34 10.63 -20.72
CA ARG A 3 -44.11 11.37 -20.40
C ARG A 3 -43.01 10.37 -20.08
N ARG A 4 -42.01 10.25 -20.96
CA ARG A 4 -40.78 9.51 -20.67
C ARG A 4 -39.92 10.37 -19.73
N LEU A 5 -39.77 9.92 -18.50
CA LEU A 5 -38.85 10.52 -17.53
C LEU A 5 -37.41 10.15 -17.93
N PRO A 6 -36.47 11.10 -18.03
CA PRO A 6 -35.09 10.77 -18.34
C PRO A 6 -34.46 10.09 -17.12
N ILE A 7 -34.10 8.82 -17.29
CA ILE A 7 -33.32 8.07 -16.31
C ILE A 7 -31.89 8.63 -16.35
N PHE A 8 -31.58 9.57 -15.47
CA PHE A 8 -30.20 9.98 -15.22
C PHE A 8 -29.49 8.84 -14.51
N VAL A 9 -28.78 8.00 -15.28
CA VAL A 9 -27.88 7.00 -14.75
C VAL A 9 -26.61 7.72 -14.28
N PHE A 10 -26.53 8.02 -12.99
CA PHE A 10 -25.31 8.50 -12.35
C PHE A 10 -24.35 7.31 -12.28
N LEU A 11 -23.43 7.19 -13.26
CA LEU A 11 -22.35 6.23 -13.21
C LEU A 11 -21.37 6.68 -12.11
N ILE A 12 -21.64 6.27 -10.87
CA ILE A 12 -20.62 6.28 -9.82
C ILE A 12 -19.54 5.31 -10.29
N ALA A 13 -18.42 5.82 -10.76
CA ALA A 13 -17.22 5.02 -10.97
C ALA A 13 -16.78 4.54 -9.59
N LEU A 14 -17.25 3.36 -9.18
CA LEU A 14 -16.82 2.70 -7.97
C LEU A 14 -15.35 2.33 -8.16
N VAL A 15 -14.45 3.10 -7.54
CA VAL A 15 -13.06 2.73 -7.34
C VAL A 15 -13.06 1.46 -6.50
N HIS A 16 -13.03 0.30 -7.17
CA HIS A 16 -13.00 -0.99 -6.51
C HIS A 16 -11.55 -1.35 -6.22
N GLY A 17 -11.15 -1.18 -4.96
CA GLY A 17 -9.94 -1.81 -4.44
C GLY A 17 -10.07 -3.33 -4.41
N ARG A 18 -9.01 -4.03 -4.78
CA ARG A 18 -8.96 -5.50 -4.73
C ARG A 18 -8.76 -5.96 -3.30
N ARG A 19 -9.33 -7.12 -2.95
CA ARG A 19 -8.96 -7.83 -1.73
C ARG A 19 -7.77 -8.73 -2.05
N LEU A 20 -6.62 -8.44 -1.46
CA LEU A 20 -5.43 -9.27 -1.53
C LEU A 20 -5.56 -10.46 -0.57
N ASP A 21 -4.73 -11.47 -0.77
CA ASP A 21 -4.69 -12.64 0.11
C ASP A 21 -4.32 -12.23 1.54
N ASP A 22 -5.02 -12.86 2.49
CA ASP A 22 -4.79 -12.61 3.91
C ASP A 22 -3.44 -13.24 4.33
N VAL A 23 -2.69 -12.52 5.16
CA VAL A 23 -1.37 -12.97 5.64
C VAL A 23 -1.50 -13.58 7.03
N LEU A 24 -1.11 -14.84 7.20
CA LEU A 24 -0.94 -15.44 8.52
C LEU A 24 0.35 -14.92 9.17
N TRP A 25 0.22 -14.21 10.28
CA TRP A 25 1.35 -13.68 11.04
C TRP A 25 1.84 -14.70 12.06
N SER A 26 2.63 -15.66 11.59
CA SER A 26 3.29 -16.67 12.43
C SER A 26 4.64 -17.07 11.83
N SER A 27 5.58 -17.45 12.69
CA SER A 27 6.88 -18.01 12.33
C SER A 27 6.80 -19.28 11.49
N THR A 28 5.64 -19.96 11.52
CA THR A 28 5.35 -21.17 10.73
C THR A 28 4.82 -20.87 9.33
N ASN A 29 4.54 -19.61 8.99
CA ASN A 29 4.04 -19.24 7.67
C ASN A 29 5.18 -19.28 6.62
N PRO A 30 5.07 -20.10 5.55
CA PRO A 30 6.12 -20.25 4.55
C PRO A 30 6.42 -18.97 3.74
N ILE A 31 5.57 -17.93 3.80
CA ILE A 31 5.91 -16.65 3.14
C ILE A 31 7.16 -15.99 3.74
N PHE A 32 7.51 -16.32 4.99
CA PHE A 32 8.67 -15.78 5.71
C PHE A 32 9.92 -16.66 5.57
N GLU A 33 9.84 -17.79 4.88
CA GLU A 33 11.04 -18.57 4.58
C GLU A 33 12.00 -17.77 3.69
N ILE A 34 13.31 -17.90 3.94
CA ILE A 34 14.36 -17.17 3.19
C ILE A 34 14.36 -17.54 1.69
N SER A 35 13.90 -18.74 1.36
CA SER A 35 13.72 -19.23 -0.01
C SER A 35 12.56 -18.54 -0.74
N SER A 36 11.69 -17.83 -0.02
CA SER A 36 10.47 -17.24 -0.54
C SER A 36 10.54 -15.73 -0.63
N ASN A 37 10.07 -15.18 -1.75
CA ASN A 37 9.85 -13.75 -1.92
C ASN A 37 8.40 -13.33 -1.62
N ALA A 38 7.56 -14.24 -1.10
CA ALA A 38 6.14 -13.97 -0.87
C ALA A 38 5.86 -12.98 0.27
N HIS A 39 6.86 -12.64 1.08
CA HIS A 39 6.80 -11.54 2.06
C HIS A 39 6.82 -10.14 1.40
N VAL A 40 7.07 -10.07 0.08
CA VAL A 40 6.96 -8.84 -0.72
C VAL A 40 5.60 -8.84 -1.43
N ILE A 41 4.75 -7.91 -1.04
CA ILE A 41 3.36 -7.82 -1.50
C ILE A 41 3.20 -6.56 -2.35
N THR A 42 2.82 -6.73 -3.61
CA THR A 42 2.49 -5.63 -4.51
C THR A 42 1.02 -5.23 -4.35
N ALA A 43 0.75 -3.95 -4.09
CA ALA A 43 -0.60 -3.44 -3.87
C ALA A 43 -0.88 -2.17 -4.69
N GLN A 44 -2.15 -1.86 -4.91
CA GLN A 44 -2.60 -0.56 -5.45
C GLN A 44 -3.35 0.23 -4.38
N VAL A 45 -3.44 1.55 -4.57
CA VAL A 45 -4.32 2.38 -3.76
C VAL A 45 -5.77 1.86 -3.91
N GLY A 46 -6.45 1.73 -2.77
CA GLY A 46 -7.78 1.14 -2.64
C GLY A 46 -7.76 -0.31 -2.19
N ASP A 47 -6.68 -1.06 -2.48
CA ASP A 47 -6.58 -2.48 -2.13
C ASP A 47 -6.68 -2.69 -0.61
N ARG A 48 -7.04 -3.91 -0.22
CA ARG A 48 -7.24 -4.28 1.18
C ARG A 48 -6.62 -5.64 1.45
N LEU A 49 -5.98 -5.80 2.59
CA LEU A 49 -5.52 -7.10 3.08
C LEU A 49 -5.79 -7.24 4.57
N LYS A 50 -5.83 -8.47 5.04
CA LYS A 50 -5.94 -8.78 6.46
C LYS A 50 -4.68 -9.50 6.92
N ILE A 51 -4.11 -9.06 8.02
CA ILE A 51 -3.07 -9.79 8.74
C ILE A 51 -3.76 -10.56 9.87
N GLN A 52 -3.72 -11.88 9.82
CA GLN A 52 -4.35 -12.75 10.80
C GLN A 52 -3.29 -13.29 11.76
N CYS A 53 -3.51 -13.13 13.06
CA CYS A 53 -2.62 -13.69 14.09
C CYS A 53 -2.65 -15.22 14.07
N SER A 54 -1.68 -15.86 14.71
CA SER A 54 -1.70 -17.30 14.96
C SER A 54 -3.04 -17.75 15.54
N ALA A 55 -3.42 -18.99 15.25
CA ALA A 55 -4.65 -19.55 15.76
C ALA A 55 -4.67 -19.49 17.31
N PRO A 56 -5.85 -19.29 17.93
CA PRO A 56 -5.97 -19.31 19.37
C PRO A 56 -5.49 -20.64 19.96
N THR A 57 -4.67 -20.55 20.99
CA THR A 57 -4.10 -21.69 21.73
C THR A 57 -4.07 -21.34 23.22
N ASN A 58 -3.50 -22.22 24.04
CA ASN A 58 -3.13 -21.90 25.41
C ASN A 58 -2.03 -20.83 25.45
N ALA A 59 -1.96 -20.11 26.57
CA ALA A 59 -1.05 -18.99 26.74
C ALA A 59 0.44 -19.36 26.57
N GLU A 60 0.82 -20.60 26.82
CA GLU A 60 2.22 -21.07 26.71
C GLU A 60 2.65 -21.33 25.26
N ASP A 61 1.72 -21.76 24.40
CA ASP A 61 2.00 -22.17 23.02
C ASP A 61 1.60 -21.09 21.99
N TYR A 62 1.06 -19.96 22.46
CA TYR A 62 0.65 -18.85 21.59
C TYR A 62 1.86 -17.99 21.20
N GLU A 63 1.92 -17.59 19.92
CA GLU A 63 3.02 -16.78 19.39
C GLU A 63 2.72 -15.28 19.55
N TYR A 64 3.17 -14.70 20.66
CA TYR A 64 2.94 -13.29 20.98
C TYR A 64 3.80 -12.37 20.11
N SER A 65 3.18 -11.36 19.51
CA SER A 65 3.92 -10.35 18.76
C SER A 65 3.21 -9.01 18.63
N ILE A 66 4.00 -7.94 18.50
CA ILE A 66 3.52 -6.61 18.10
C ILE A 66 4.06 -6.30 16.71
N ILE A 67 3.20 -5.76 15.85
CA ILE A 67 3.52 -5.40 14.48
C ILE A 67 3.75 -3.90 14.41
N TYR A 68 4.90 -3.50 13.88
CA TYR A 68 5.29 -2.10 13.72
C TYR A 68 5.50 -1.76 12.25
N ALA A 69 5.04 -0.58 11.84
CA ALA A 69 5.48 0.04 10.60
C ALA A 69 6.80 0.78 10.87
N VAL A 70 7.78 0.53 10.02
CA VAL A 70 9.16 0.97 10.25
C VAL A 70 9.80 1.51 8.97
N SER A 71 10.93 2.18 9.14
CA SER A 71 11.79 2.61 8.03
C SER A 71 12.48 1.42 7.35
N SER A 72 13.06 1.66 6.17
CA SER A 72 13.85 0.65 5.46
C SER A 72 15.06 0.17 6.28
N GLU A 73 15.70 1.07 7.02
CA GLU A 73 16.86 0.74 7.86
C GLU A 73 16.48 -0.19 9.02
N GLU A 74 15.41 0.15 9.73
CA GLU A 74 14.86 -0.67 10.81
C GLU A 74 14.39 -2.05 10.31
N TYR A 75 13.81 -2.11 9.11
CA TYR A 75 13.43 -3.37 8.46
C TYR A 75 14.63 -4.27 8.11
N GLN A 76 15.74 -3.67 7.67
CA GLN A 76 16.94 -4.40 7.31
C GLN A 76 17.67 -4.93 8.56
N HIS A 77 17.78 -4.09 9.59
CA HIS A 77 18.54 -4.38 10.80
C HIS A 77 17.71 -4.85 11.99
N CYS A 78 16.39 -5.07 11.80
CA CYS A 78 15.48 -5.60 12.80
C CYS A 78 15.55 -4.89 14.16
N TYR A 79 15.44 -3.57 14.18
CA TYR A 79 15.32 -2.80 15.41
C TYR A 79 14.20 -1.77 15.32
N LEU A 80 13.76 -1.27 16.47
CA LEU A 80 12.78 -0.20 16.60
C LEU A 80 13.49 1.06 17.11
N GLY A 81 13.18 2.19 16.50
CA GLY A 81 13.60 3.51 16.94
C GLY A 81 12.94 3.94 18.25
N ALA A 82 13.10 5.23 18.59
CA ALA A 82 12.58 5.78 19.84
C ALA A 82 11.04 5.69 19.93
N ASN A 83 10.37 6.08 18.84
CA ASN A 83 8.91 6.16 18.73
C ASN A 83 8.40 5.31 17.55
N PRO A 84 8.37 3.98 17.68
CA PRO A 84 7.95 3.11 16.60
C PRO A 84 6.44 3.22 16.34
N HIS A 85 6.03 3.14 15.08
CA HIS A 85 4.62 3.23 14.71
C HIS A 85 3.93 1.86 14.87
N ARG A 86 3.19 1.67 15.97
CA ARG A 86 2.48 0.40 16.26
C ARG A 86 1.25 0.25 15.36
N VAL A 87 1.22 -0.82 14.56
CA VAL A 87 0.11 -1.15 13.65
C VAL A 87 -0.94 -2.00 14.35
N GLY A 88 -0.51 -2.94 15.18
CA GLY A 88 -1.39 -3.73 16.06
C GLY A 88 -0.63 -4.85 16.76
N ALA A 89 -1.33 -5.78 17.38
CA ALA A 89 -0.73 -6.87 18.14
C ALA A 89 -1.53 -8.16 18.11
N CYS A 90 -0.80 -9.24 18.31
CA CYS A 90 -1.26 -10.59 18.60
C CYS A 90 -0.88 -10.86 20.07
N ASP A 91 -1.74 -10.47 21.00
CA ASP A 91 -1.51 -10.48 22.45
C ASP A 91 -2.59 -11.23 23.24
N SER A 92 -3.60 -11.78 22.57
CA SER A 92 -4.68 -12.55 23.18
C SER A 92 -4.67 -14.01 22.69
N PRO A 93 -4.22 -14.97 23.52
CA PRO A 93 -4.14 -16.37 23.12
C PRO A 93 -5.52 -17.02 22.96
N THR A 94 -6.55 -16.49 23.63
CA THR A 94 -7.90 -17.07 23.67
C THR A 94 -8.80 -16.58 22.55
N THR A 95 -8.39 -15.59 21.76
CA THR A 95 -9.27 -14.94 20.77
C THR A 95 -8.56 -14.77 19.44
N GLN A 96 -9.22 -15.10 18.34
CA GLN A 96 -8.66 -14.89 17.01
C GLN A 96 -8.55 -13.40 16.71
N GLN A 97 -7.33 -12.87 16.75
CA GLN A 97 -7.02 -11.49 16.43
C GLN A 97 -6.64 -11.32 14.95
N SER A 98 -6.88 -10.13 14.43
CA SER A 98 -6.49 -9.74 13.08
C SER A 98 -6.48 -8.24 12.88
N LEU A 99 -5.65 -7.77 11.96
CA LEU A 99 -5.53 -6.38 11.56
C LEU A 99 -6.00 -6.23 10.11
N SER A 100 -6.77 -5.18 9.83
CA SER A 100 -7.19 -4.87 8.46
C SER A 100 -6.41 -3.68 7.95
N ILE A 101 -5.70 -3.88 6.84
CA ILE A 101 -4.92 -2.84 6.16
C ILE A 101 -5.70 -2.42 4.91
N VAL A 102 -5.86 -1.11 4.75
CA VAL A 102 -6.44 -0.50 3.55
C VAL A 102 -5.37 0.43 2.99
N PHE A 103 -4.95 0.18 1.76
CA PHE A 103 -3.93 0.98 1.09
C PHE A 103 -4.56 2.29 0.61
N ARG A 104 -4.52 3.32 1.45
CA ARG A 104 -5.14 4.63 1.18
C ARG A 104 -4.12 5.72 1.39
N GLN A 105 -4.20 6.78 0.58
CA GLN A 105 -3.31 7.92 0.68
C GLN A 105 -3.56 8.76 1.94
N PHE A 106 -4.81 8.79 2.43
CA PHE A 106 -5.20 9.59 3.58
C PHE A 106 -5.94 8.74 4.60
N SER A 107 -5.49 8.79 5.85
CA SER A 107 -6.11 8.06 6.95
C SER A 107 -7.15 8.92 7.67
N PRO A 108 -8.45 8.54 7.71
CA PRO A 108 -9.42 9.14 8.62
C PRO A 108 -9.04 9.01 10.10
N THR A 109 -8.16 8.08 10.46
CA THR A 109 -7.62 7.96 11.82
C THR A 109 -6.38 8.85 11.92
N PRO A 110 -6.34 9.85 12.83
CA PRO A 110 -5.15 10.66 13.05
C PRO A 110 -3.94 9.79 13.38
N GLY A 111 -2.84 10.01 12.66
CA GLY A 111 -1.63 9.20 12.78
C GLY A 111 -1.81 7.75 12.34
N GLY A 112 -2.88 7.39 11.63
CA GLY A 112 -3.03 6.07 11.03
C GLY A 112 -2.14 5.86 9.81
N LEU A 113 -2.22 4.67 9.22
CA LEU A 113 -1.40 4.30 8.07
C LEU A 113 -1.84 5.01 6.79
N GLU A 114 -0.86 5.54 6.07
CA GLU A 114 -1.00 6.26 4.81
C GLU A 114 -0.01 5.71 3.77
N PHE A 115 -0.53 5.40 2.58
CA PHE A 115 0.16 4.70 1.51
C PHE A 115 0.12 5.54 0.23
N GLN A 116 1.28 6.03 -0.17
CA GLN A 116 1.47 6.85 -1.36
C GLN A 116 1.80 5.97 -2.57
N PRO A 117 1.28 6.30 -3.77
CA PRO A 117 1.61 5.58 -4.99
C PRO A 117 3.12 5.58 -5.27
N GLY A 118 3.64 4.45 -5.74
CA GLY A 118 5.06 4.30 -6.10
C GLY A 118 6.01 4.14 -4.91
N GLN A 119 5.50 4.13 -3.68
CA GLN A 119 6.32 4.03 -2.46
C GLN A 119 6.32 2.63 -1.85
N THR A 120 7.37 2.34 -1.09
CA THR A 120 7.54 1.08 -0.37
C THR A 120 7.35 1.29 1.14
N TYR A 121 6.63 0.35 1.77
CA TYR A 121 6.37 0.34 3.22
C TYR A 121 6.80 -0.98 3.85
N TYR A 122 7.17 -0.95 5.12
CA TYR A 122 7.78 -2.10 5.79
C TYR A 122 7.16 -2.36 7.15
N PHE A 123 6.71 -3.60 7.39
CA PHE A 123 6.23 -4.03 8.71
C PHE A 123 7.16 -5.10 9.29
N ILE A 124 7.44 -5.02 10.58
CA ILE A 124 8.25 -6.03 11.31
C ILE A 124 7.65 -6.36 12.68
N THR A 125 8.07 -7.48 13.25
CA THR A 125 7.99 -7.77 14.69
C THR A 125 9.38 -7.96 15.26
N THR A 126 9.69 -7.33 16.39
CA THR A 126 10.92 -7.62 17.16
C THR A 126 10.64 -8.40 18.44
N SER A 127 9.38 -8.83 18.65
CA SER A 127 8.99 -9.75 19.71
C SER A 127 9.67 -11.10 19.54
N ASN A 128 9.84 -11.86 20.61
CA ASN A 128 10.46 -13.19 20.59
C ASN A 128 9.44 -14.35 20.48
N GLY A 129 8.15 -14.07 20.30
CA GLY A 129 7.07 -15.07 20.26
C GLY A 129 6.50 -15.43 21.63
N ARG A 130 7.04 -14.89 22.74
CA ARG A 130 6.59 -15.14 24.11
C ARG A 130 6.02 -13.87 24.73
N SER A 131 5.14 -14.02 25.71
CA SER A 131 4.50 -12.90 26.40
C SER A 131 5.50 -11.99 27.13
N ASP A 132 6.56 -12.55 27.70
CA ASP A 132 7.61 -11.82 28.44
C ASP A 132 8.55 -11.01 27.53
N GLY A 133 8.67 -11.38 26.26
CA GLY A 133 9.48 -10.69 25.26
C GLY A 133 8.67 -9.99 24.18
N ILE A 134 7.39 -9.73 24.42
CA ILE A 134 6.50 -9.10 23.45
C ILE A 134 6.95 -7.66 23.10
N ASP A 135 7.45 -6.91 24.09
CA ASP A 135 7.88 -5.51 23.97
C ASP A 135 9.37 -5.34 23.61
N ARG A 136 10.04 -6.42 23.19
CA ARG A 136 11.41 -6.31 22.69
C ARG A 136 11.47 -5.32 21.54
N ARG A 137 12.59 -4.59 21.46
CA ARG A 137 12.84 -3.53 20.46
C ARG A 137 13.93 -3.85 19.44
N ARG A 138 14.54 -5.03 19.51
CA ARG A 138 15.63 -5.45 18.60
C ARG A 138 15.65 -6.97 18.44
N GLY A 139 15.93 -7.41 17.23
CA GLY A 139 16.05 -8.81 16.83
C GLY A 139 14.71 -9.53 16.86
N GLY A 140 14.63 -10.58 17.68
CA GLY A 140 13.43 -11.40 17.81
C GLY A 140 13.06 -12.10 16.52
N LEU A 141 11.76 -12.29 16.30
CA LEU A 141 11.19 -12.99 15.16
C LEU A 141 11.55 -12.35 13.80
N CYS A 142 11.86 -11.05 13.74
CA CYS A 142 12.40 -10.42 12.53
C CYS A 142 13.76 -11.00 12.13
N GLU A 143 14.65 -11.25 13.09
CA GLU A 143 15.97 -11.82 12.81
C GLU A 143 15.93 -13.34 12.67
N THR A 144 15.23 -14.02 13.58
CA THR A 144 15.26 -15.49 13.66
C THR A 144 14.40 -16.15 12.60
N ASN A 145 13.23 -15.58 12.32
CA ASN A 145 12.21 -16.19 11.45
C ASN A 145 11.85 -15.32 10.25
N LYS A 146 12.56 -14.19 10.06
CA LYS A 146 12.32 -13.23 8.97
C LYS A 146 10.85 -12.78 8.89
N MET A 147 10.20 -12.67 10.05
CA MET A 147 8.82 -12.18 10.15
C MET A 147 8.78 -10.67 9.92
N LYS A 148 8.79 -10.32 8.64
CA LYS A 148 8.77 -8.96 8.12
C LYS A 148 8.11 -8.93 6.75
N LEU A 149 7.35 -7.87 6.47
CA LEU A 149 6.65 -7.67 5.20
C LEU A 149 7.14 -6.40 4.54
N LYS A 150 7.20 -6.46 3.20
CA LYS A 150 7.44 -5.31 2.33
C LYS A 150 6.20 -5.12 1.47
N PHE A 151 5.63 -3.92 1.48
CA PHE A 151 4.56 -3.54 0.57
C PHE A 151 5.11 -2.60 -0.49
N ASP A 152 5.02 -3.00 -1.75
CA ASP A 152 5.35 -2.14 -2.89
C ASP A 152 4.04 -1.60 -3.48
N ILE A 153 3.79 -0.31 -3.29
CA ILE A 153 2.58 0.35 -3.79
C ILE A 153 2.84 0.75 -5.23
N LEU A 154 2.04 0.23 -6.16
CA LEU A 154 2.15 0.57 -7.56
C LEU A 154 1.93 2.08 -7.76
N PRO A 155 2.67 2.72 -8.69
CA PRO A 155 2.40 4.09 -9.05
C PRO A 155 0.97 4.22 -9.57
N GLU A 156 0.38 5.40 -9.39
CA GLU A 156 -0.85 5.75 -10.10
C GLU A 156 -0.52 5.70 -11.60
N GLY A 157 -1.44 5.14 -12.38
CA GLY A 157 -1.21 4.91 -13.80
C GLY A 157 -0.95 6.21 -14.54
N ASP A 158 0.32 6.55 -14.74
CA ASP A 158 0.70 7.28 -15.93
C ASP A 158 0.84 6.26 -17.06
N HIS A 159 0.43 6.64 -18.27
CA HIS A 159 0.43 5.75 -19.42
C HIS A 159 1.78 5.03 -19.49
N ILE A 160 1.79 3.71 -19.33
CA ILE A 160 2.94 2.93 -19.79
C ILE A 160 2.96 3.15 -21.30
N ILE A 161 3.74 4.14 -21.76
CA ILE A 161 4.33 4.10 -23.08
C ILE A 161 5.13 2.81 -23.05
N ARG A 162 4.49 1.71 -23.45
CA ARG A 162 5.19 0.47 -23.74
C ARG A 162 6.05 0.86 -24.94
N PRO A 163 7.38 1.01 -24.82
CA PRO A 163 8.18 1.08 -26.03
C PRO A 163 7.87 -0.20 -26.80
N ASN A 164 7.26 -0.05 -27.97
CA ASN A 164 6.95 -1.16 -28.84
C ASN A 164 8.26 -1.93 -29.07
N PRO A 165 8.34 -3.24 -28.76
CA PRO A 165 9.59 -4.00 -28.85
C PRO A 165 10.14 -4.15 -30.28
N LYS A 166 9.53 -3.48 -31.27
CA LYS A 166 9.94 -3.53 -32.68
C LYS A 166 11.20 -2.73 -33.03
N PHE A 167 11.81 -1.98 -32.10
CA PHE A 167 13.03 -1.21 -32.39
C PHE A 167 14.15 -1.31 -31.34
N ALA A 168 14.07 -2.24 -30.38
CA ALA A 168 15.17 -2.51 -29.46
C ALA A 168 16.10 -3.61 -30.01
N ALA A 169 16.71 -3.36 -31.16
CA ALA A 169 17.79 -4.20 -31.66
C ALA A 169 18.75 -3.37 -32.53
N ARG A 170 19.74 -2.75 -31.88
CA ARG A 170 21.11 -2.67 -32.40
C ARG A 170 22.08 -2.27 -31.29
N THR A 171 22.69 -3.31 -30.74
CA THR A 171 24.12 -3.46 -30.41
C THR A 171 24.86 -2.24 -29.85
N TYR A 172 25.16 -2.39 -28.57
CA TYR A 172 26.29 -1.80 -27.85
C TYR A 172 27.61 -2.23 -28.51
N GLU A 173 28.33 -1.28 -29.10
CA GLU A 173 29.78 -1.36 -29.28
C GLU A 173 30.38 0.06 -29.35
N ASP A 174 31.65 0.10 -28.97
CA ASP A 174 32.41 1.18 -28.35
C ASP A 174 32.80 2.37 -29.27
N THR A 175 33.07 3.52 -28.65
CA THR A 175 33.73 4.75 -29.14
C THR A 175 33.02 5.68 -30.15
N THR A 176 32.44 6.78 -29.63
CA THR A 176 32.65 8.22 -30.00
C THR A 176 31.57 9.09 -29.34
N PRO A 177 31.86 10.34 -28.92
CA PRO A 177 30.83 11.23 -28.40
C PRO A 177 29.95 11.71 -29.57
N VAL A 178 28.74 11.17 -29.67
CA VAL A 178 27.73 11.65 -30.60
C VAL A 178 27.16 12.95 -30.03
N MET A 179 27.47 14.07 -30.70
CA MET A 179 26.85 15.37 -30.48
C MET A 179 25.35 15.24 -30.80
N TYR A 180 24.48 15.31 -29.78
CA TYR A 180 23.05 15.37 -30.01
C TYR A 180 22.63 16.84 -30.16
N ILE A 181 22.10 17.18 -31.33
CA ILE A 181 21.44 18.46 -31.56
C ILE A 181 20.08 18.38 -30.87
N ILE A 182 19.90 19.15 -29.80
CA ILE A 182 18.56 19.36 -29.21
C ILE A 182 17.83 20.28 -30.18
N HIS A 183 16.85 19.75 -30.91
CA HIS A 183 15.83 20.59 -31.53
C HIS A 183 14.93 21.10 -30.39
N THR A 184 15.15 22.33 -29.95
CA THR A 184 14.12 23.07 -29.20
C THR A 184 13.07 23.50 -30.22
N ASP A 185 12.08 22.64 -30.46
CA ASP A 185 10.85 23.07 -31.13
C ASP A 185 10.05 23.90 -30.12
N ASP A 186 10.33 25.20 -30.15
CA ASP A 186 9.39 26.22 -29.73
C ASP A 186 8.30 26.31 -30.82
N SER A 187 7.13 25.79 -30.51
CA SER A 187 5.89 26.27 -31.12
C SER A 187 4.77 26.15 -30.10
N SER A 188 4.51 27.29 -29.48
CA SER A 188 3.25 27.65 -28.85
C SER A 188 2.03 27.29 -29.71
N GLU A 189 1.04 26.60 -29.13
CA GLU A 189 -0.38 26.91 -29.32
C GLU A 189 -1.22 26.22 -28.22
N LEU A 190 -1.78 27.08 -27.37
CA LEU A 190 -3.07 27.06 -26.68
C LEU A 190 -3.77 25.71 -26.43
N ASP A 191 -4.01 25.41 -25.15
CA ASP A 191 -5.36 25.04 -24.68
C ASP A 191 -5.52 25.44 -23.20
N GLU A 192 -6.46 26.36 -22.97
CA GLU A 192 -7.02 26.72 -21.68
C GLU A 192 -7.89 25.58 -21.12
N ASP A 193 -8.07 25.62 -19.79
CA ASP A 193 -9.11 24.97 -19.00
C ASP A 193 -8.99 23.50 -18.58
N SER A 194 -8.41 23.29 -17.39
CA SER A 194 -8.84 22.22 -16.47
C SER A 194 -8.53 22.57 -15.01
N ALA A 195 -9.15 23.63 -14.51
CA ALA A 195 -9.16 23.95 -13.08
C ALA A 195 -10.55 24.38 -12.60
N THR A 196 -11.61 23.75 -13.11
CA THR A 196 -13.00 24.06 -12.72
C THR A 196 -13.90 22.83 -12.66
N SER A 197 -13.37 21.65 -12.32
CA SER A 197 -14.23 20.44 -12.21
C SER A 197 -14.63 20.09 -10.77
N SER A 198 -13.75 20.28 -9.78
CA SER A 198 -14.05 19.89 -8.38
C SER A 198 -14.91 20.92 -7.63
N ALA A 199 -14.75 22.22 -7.91
CA ALA A 199 -15.52 23.28 -7.24
C ALA A 199 -16.94 23.45 -7.80
N PHE A 200 -17.15 23.20 -9.10
CA PHE A 200 -18.47 23.30 -9.73
C PHE A 200 -19.41 22.18 -9.29
N LEU A 201 -18.91 20.96 -9.05
CA LEU A 201 -19.73 19.84 -8.56
C LEU A 201 -20.28 20.07 -7.15
N LEU A 202 -19.54 20.78 -6.29
CA LEU A 202 -20.01 21.15 -4.95
C LEU A 202 -21.01 22.33 -4.99
N ALA A 203 -20.83 23.27 -5.92
CA ALA A 203 -21.76 24.39 -6.08
C ALA A 203 -23.12 23.95 -6.65
N VAL A 204 -23.15 23.04 -7.62
CA VAL A 204 -24.39 22.58 -8.26
C VAL A 204 -25.22 21.68 -7.33
N THR A 205 -24.56 20.89 -6.48
CA THR A 205 -25.25 20.05 -5.46
C THR A 205 -25.87 20.90 -4.35
N SER A 206 -25.24 22.00 -3.94
CA SER A 206 -25.80 22.93 -2.95
C SER A 206 -27.00 23.71 -3.49
N VAL A 207 -27.00 24.12 -4.76
CA VAL A 207 -28.13 24.86 -5.38
C VAL A 207 -29.36 23.94 -5.54
N PHE A 208 -29.15 22.67 -5.88
CA PHE A 208 -30.23 21.68 -5.96
C PHE A 208 -30.85 21.37 -4.59
N LEU A 209 -30.07 21.37 -3.51
CA LEU A 209 -30.57 21.12 -2.16
C LEU A 209 -31.41 22.29 -1.62
N MET A 210 -31.14 23.53 -2.05
CA MET A 210 -31.93 24.71 -1.68
C MET A 210 -33.23 24.90 -2.48
N HIS A 211 -33.42 24.24 -3.61
CA HIS A 211 -34.69 24.26 -4.37
C HIS A 211 -35.63 23.09 -4.01
N LEU A 212 -35.24 22.24 -3.06
CA LEU A 212 -35.99 21.07 -2.59
C LEU A 212 -36.38 21.17 -1.09
N LEU A 213 -36.21 22.36 -0.49
CA LEU A 213 -36.79 22.78 0.80
C LEU A 213 -37.74 23.96 0.55
#